data_AF-A0A2M6W0W8-F1
#
_entry.id   AF-A0A2M6W0W8-F1
#
_cell.length_a   1.000
_cell.length_b   1.000
_cell.length_c   1.000
_cell.angle_alpha   90.00
_cell.angle_beta   90.00
_cell.angle_gamma   90.00
#
_symmetry.space_group_name_H-M   'P 1'
#
loop_
_entity.id
_entity.type
_entity.pdbx_description
1 polymer ?
#
loop_
_entity_poly.entity_id
_entity_poly.type
_entity_poly.pdbx_seq_one_letter_code
_entity_poly.pdbx_strand_id
1 'polypeptide(L)' 'VPAGTMVEFINQSDNDMWVASNMHPSHEILATFDQFQGVGKGQSYMYTFDKKGVWPYHDHINPAIEGVVAVE' A
#
# COMPACT_ATOMS: atom_id res chain seq x y z
N VAL A 1 -9.68 9.33 2.97
CA VAL A 1 -8.69 10.39 3.32
C VAL A 1 -8.77 11.52 2.30
N PRO A 2 -8.52 12.79 2.65
CA PRO A 2 -8.47 13.86 1.65
C PRO A 2 -7.34 13.66 0.62
N ALA A 3 -7.53 14.16 -0.60
CA ALA A 3 -6.41 14.27 -1.56
C ALA A 3 -5.23 15.05 -0.98
N GLY A 4 -4.00 14.56 -1.20
CA GLY A 4 -2.77 15.07 -0.63
C GLY A 4 -2.43 14.50 0.77
N THR A 5 -3.25 13.58 1.31
CA THR A 5 -2.93 12.91 2.57
C THR A 5 -1.75 11.96 2.38
N MET A 6 -0.73 12.11 3.22
CA MET A 6 0.32 11.11 3.40
C MET A 6 -0.18 10.04 4.37
N VAL A 7 -0.21 8.79 3.91
CA VAL A 7 -0.60 7.61 4.69
C VAL A 7 0.66 6.84 5.06
N GLU A 8 0.78 6.49 6.34
CA GLU A 8 1.84 5.61 6.84
C GLU A 8 1.28 4.21 7.10
N PHE A 9 1.86 3.21 6.45
CA PHE A 9 1.62 1.80 6.68
C PHE A 9 2.72 1.27 7.60
N ILE A 10 2.38 0.80 8.79
CA ILE A 10 3.34 0.30 9.78
C ILE A 10 3.18 -1.20 9.91
N ASN A 11 4.28 -1.95 9.74
CA ASN A 11 4.26 -3.38 9.96
C ASN A 11 4.23 -3.69 11.46
N GLN A 12 3.10 -4.18 11.98
CA GLN A 12 2.98 -4.62 13.38
C GLN A 12 3.12 -6.14 13.56
N SER A 13 3.27 -6.88 12.46
CA SER A 13 3.36 -8.34 12.46
C SER A 13 4.80 -8.83 12.63
N ASP A 14 4.97 -10.15 12.81
CA ASP A 14 6.29 -10.80 12.82
C ASP A 14 6.72 -11.29 11.41
N ASN A 15 5.90 -11.05 10.38
CA ASN A 15 6.24 -11.31 8.97
C ASN A 15 6.69 -10.01 8.30
N ASP A 16 7.40 -10.09 7.18
CA ASP A 16 7.67 -8.91 6.35
C ASP A 16 6.37 -8.39 5.71
N MET A 17 6.29 -7.07 5.53
CA MET A 17 5.19 -6.36 4.86
C MET A 17 5.71 -5.68 3.60
N TRP A 18 5.01 -5.85 2.48
CA TRP A 18 5.26 -5.11 1.25
C TRP A 18 3.93 -4.57 0.71
N VAL A 19 3.62 -3.31 0.93
CA VAL A 19 2.39 -2.70 0.40
C VAL A 19 2.55 -2.38 -1.08
N ALA A 20 1.65 -2.89 -1.93
CA ALA A 20 1.63 -2.59 -3.37
C ALA A 20 0.20 -2.46 -3.92
N SER A 21 0.05 -1.59 -4.92
CA SER A 21 -1.21 -1.36 -5.63
C SER A 21 -1.68 -2.64 -6.32
N ASN A 22 -2.99 -2.85 -6.37
CA ASN A 22 -3.57 -3.84 -7.27
C ASN A 22 -3.40 -3.43 -8.75
N MET A 23 -3.55 -4.35 -9.73
CA MET A 23 -3.77 -5.79 -9.59
C MET A 23 -2.45 -6.55 -9.36
N HIS A 24 -2.41 -7.53 -8.45
CA HIS A 24 -1.21 -8.38 -8.29
C HIS A 24 -1.04 -9.32 -9.50
N PRO A 25 0.17 -9.47 -10.08
CA PRO A 25 1.44 -8.82 -9.72
C PRO A 25 1.77 -7.59 -10.58
N SER A 26 0.86 -7.09 -11.42
CA SER A 26 1.16 -6.04 -12.41
C SER A 26 1.10 -4.60 -11.89
N HIS A 27 0.42 -4.38 -10.76
CA HIS A 27 0.30 -3.08 -10.06
C HIS A 27 -0.29 -1.96 -10.91
N GLU A 28 -1.13 -2.29 -11.89
CA GLU A 28 -1.61 -1.37 -12.93
C GLU A 28 -2.57 -0.28 -12.46
N ILE A 29 -3.20 -0.39 -11.29
CA ILE A 29 -4.19 0.61 -10.82
C ILE A 29 -3.48 1.92 -10.42
N LEU A 30 -2.37 1.83 -9.70
CA LEU A 30 -1.54 2.96 -9.30
C LEU A 30 -0.09 2.49 -9.12
N ALA A 31 0.64 2.34 -10.21
CA ALA A 31 1.99 1.75 -10.24
C ALA A 31 3.03 2.47 -9.35
N THR A 32 2.79 3.71 -8.93
CA THR A 32 3.67 4.42 -7.98
C THR A 32 3.39 4.06 -6.53
N PHE A 33 2.21 3.51 -6.22
CA PHE A 33 1.86 3.00 -4.89
C PHE A 33 2.40 1.59 -4.74
N ASP A 34 3.72 1.50 -4.65
CA ASP A 34 4.47 0.27 -4.46
C ASP A 34 5.67 0.58 -3.55
N GLN A 35 5.87 -0.26 -2.54
CA GLN A 35 6.98 -0.18 -1.61
C GLN A 35 8.29 -0.75 -2.20
N PHE A 36 8.22 -1.58 -3.23
CA PHE A 36 9.32 -2.27 -3.92
C PHE A 36 10.21 -3.17 -3.05
N GLN A 37 9.89 -3.35 -1.77
CA GLN A 37 10.62 -4.22 -0.85
C GLN A 37 9.77 -4.60 0.36
N GLY A 38 10.01 -5.80 0.89
CA GLY A 38 9.50 -6.20 2.20
C GLY A 38 10.23 -5.50 3.34
N VAL A 39 9.50 -5.11 4.38
CA VAL A 39 10.07 -4.59 5.62
C VAL A 39 9.52 -5.32 6.84
N GLY A 40 10.38 -5.57 7.81
CA GLY A 40 10.02 -6.28 9.04
C GLY A 40 9.27 -5.42 10.07
N LYS A 41 9.00 -6.02 11.22
CA LYS A 41 8.25 -5.42 12.34
C LYS A 41 8.77 -4.04 12.75
N GLY A 42 7.85 -3.11 12.93
CA GLY A 42 8.10 -1.74 13.37
C GLY A 42 8.62 -0.81 12.27
N GLN A 43 8.92 -1.31 11.07
CA GLN A 43 9.23 -0.48 9.92
C GLN A 43 7.94 0.00 9.23
N SER A 44 8.05 1.08 8.46
CA SER A 44 6.90 1.67 7.79
C SER A 44 7.17 2.05 6.32
N TYR A 45 6.08 2.17 5.57
CA TYR A 45 6.04 2.70 4.22
C TYR A 45 5.08 3.88 4.19
N MET A 46 5.53 5.01 3.63
CA MET A 46 4.71 6.22 3.51
C MET A 46 4.41 6.50 2.04
N TYR A 47 3.15 6.85 1.76
CA TYR A 47 2.71 7.21 0.42
C TYR A 47 1.70 8.35 0.45
N THR A 48 1.84 9.32 -0.45
CA THR A 48 0.92 10.45 -0.58
C THR A 48 -0.06 10.20 -1.73
N PHE A 49 -1.36 10.26 -1.44
CA PHE A 49 -2.40 10.10 -2.46
C PHE A 49 -2.90 11.45 -2.97
N ASP A 50 -2.32 11.94 -4.07
CA ASP A 50 -2.67 13.26 -4.62
C ASP A 50 -3.97 13.30 -5.43
N LYS A 51 -4.51 12.15 -5.81
CA LYS A 51 -5.70 12.03 -6.66
C LYS A 51 -6.85 11.37 -5.92
N LYS A 52 -8.04 11.97 -6.02
CA LYS A 52 -9.31 11.38 -5.57
C LYS A 52 -9.55 10.07 -6.32
N GLY A 53 -10.12 9.09 -5.62
CA GLY A 53 -10.36 7.75 -6.18
C GLY A 53 -10.41 6.67 -5.12
N VAL A 54 -10.55 5.42 -5.58
CA VAL A 54 -10.52 4.22 -4.74
C VAL A 54 -9.29 3.42 -5.14
N TRP A 55 -8.35 3.26 -4.22
CA TRP A 55 -7.05 2.65 -4.47
C TRP A 55 -6.94 1.33 -3.69
N PRO A 56 -7.32 0.19 -4.30
CA PRO A 56 -7.12 -1.13 -3.72
C PRO A 56 -5.64 -1.52 -3.75
N TYR A 57 -5.20 -2.22 -2.72
CA TYR A 57 -3.82 -2.69 -2.54
C TYR A 57 -3.77 -4.04 -1.86
N HIS A 58 -2.59 -4.65 -1.89
CA HIS A 58 -2.31 -5.93 -1.24
C HIS A 58 -0.94 -5.89 -0.55
N ASP A 59 -0.68 -6.89 0.29
CA ASP A 59 0.68 -7.27 0.67
C ASP A 59 1.30 -8.12 -0.44
N HIS A 60 2.37 -7.67 -1.08
CA HIS A 60 3.03 -8.38 -2.19
C HIS A 60 3.62 -9.73 -1.77
N ILE A 61 3.94 -9.90 -0.48
CA ILE A 61 4.46 -11.17 0.06
C ILE A 61 3.29 -12.13 0.32
N ASN A 62 2.14 -11.63 0.77
CA ASN A 62 0.93 -12.41 0.97
C ASN A 62 -0.29 -11.73 0.31
N PRO A 63 -0.52 -11.96 -1.00
CA PRO A 63 -1.53 -11.24 -1.78
C PRO A 63 -2.98 -11.40 -1.32
N ALA A 64 -3.26 -12.36 -0.43
CA ALA A 64 -4.58 -12.51 0.19
C ALA A 64 -4.88 -11.46 1.27
N ILE A 65 -3.85 -10.74 1.74
CA ILE A 65 -4.00 -9.59 2.63
C ILE A 65 -4.22 -8.37 1.75
N GLU A 66 -5.46 -7.88 1.72
CA GLU A 66 -5.89 -6.77 0.88
C GLU A 66 -6.39 -5.59 1.72
N GLY A 67 -6.40 -4.41 1.11
CA GLY A 67 -7.01 -3.22 1.67
C GLY A 67 -7.42 -2.23 0.59
N VAL A 68 -8.11 -1.16 1.02
CA VAL A 68 -8.58 -0.10 0.12
C VAL A 68 -8.35 1.26 0.78
N VAL A 69 -7.73 2.18 0.04
CA VAL A 69 -7.68 3.61 0.40
C VAL A 69 -8.68 4.37 -0.46
N ALA A 70 -9.75 4.87 0.15
CA ALA A 70 -10.68 5.79 -0.50
C ALA A 70 -10.21 7.24 -0.28
N VAL A 71 -9.98 7.98 -1.37
CA VAL A 71 -9.49 9.36 -1.39
C VAL A 71 -10.59 10.30 -1.88
N GLU A 72 -10.94 11.27 -1.04
CA GLU A 72 -12.05 12.22 -1.24
C GLU A 72 -11.61 13.67 -1.40
#